data_AF-A0A7H4GNE9-F1
#
_entry.id   AF-A0A7H4GNE9-F1
#
_cell.length_a   1.000
_cell.length_b   1.000
_cell.length_c   1.000
_cell.angle_alpha   90.00
_cell.angle_beta   90.00
_cell.angle_gamma   90.00
#
_symmetry.space_group_name_H-M   'P 1'
#
loop_
_entity.id
_entity.type
_entity.pdbx_description
1 polymer ?
#
loop_
_entity_poly.entity_id
_entity_poly.type
_entity_poly.pdbx_seq_one_letter_code
_entity_poly.pdbx_strand_id
1 'polypeptide(L)'
;MMGDGDFEGTTLTIENLIQPTGTRFGPDFDPDEVEFTHWGSLVMAFDDDLNGHIWYDSVNEDYGSGDYSIERLARPMLAECE
;
A
#
# COMPACT_ATOMS: atom_id res chain seq x y z
N MET A 1 -1.39 4.19 -4.99
CA MET A 1 -0.12 4.41 -4.27
C MET A 1 0.84 3.29 -4.63
N MET A 2 2.13 3.56 -4.62
CA MET A 2 3.21 2.66 -5.01
C MET A 2 4.39 2.86 -4.08
N GLY A 3 5.16 1.81 -3.79
CA GLY A 3 6.42 1.89 -3.06
C GLY A 3 7.14 0.56 -3.13
N ASP A 4 8.44 0.57 -2.87
CA ASP A 4 9.17 -0.66 -2.57
C ASP A 4 8.90 -1.08 -1.13
N GLY A 5 8.63 -2.37 -0.93
CA GLY A 5 8.35 -2.93 0.38
C GLY A 5 9.43 -3.92 0.77
N ASP A 6 9.93 -3.77 2.00
CA ASP A 6 10.80 -4.74 2.64
C ASP A 6 9.95 -5.70 3.48
N PHE A 7 10.21 -7.01 3.36
CA PHE A 7 9.43 -8.04 4.02
C PHE A 7 10.30 -8.83 4.99
N GLU A 8 10.04 -8.67 6.28
CA GLU A 8 10.74 -9.37 7.36
C GLU A 8 9.74 -10.21 8.19
N GLY A 9 9.87 -11.53 8.09
CA GLY A 9 9.01 -12.47 8.83
C GLY A 9 7.55 -12.41 8.39
N THR A 10 6.70 -11.75 9.17
CA THR A 10 5.28 -11.52 8.85
C THR A 10 4.94 -10.05 8.67
N THR A 11 5.95 -9.18 8.56
CA THR A 11 5.76 -7.73 8.44
C THR A 11 6.29 -7.22 7.10
N LEU A 12 5.45 -6.49 6.37
CA LEU A 12 5.78 -5.70 5.19
C LEU A 12 5.90 -4.24 5.61
N THR A 13 7.04 -3.61 5.34
CA THR A 13 7.26 -2.18 5.56
C THR A 13 7.53 -1.49 4.23
N ILE A 14 6.78 -0.43 3.95
CA ILE A 14 6.98 0.48 2.82
C ILE A 14 7.34 1.84 3.42
N GLU A 15 8.62 2.17 3.47
CA GLU A 15 9.12 3.44 4.04
C GLU A 15 8.78 4.64 3.13
N ASN A 16 8.87 4.44 1.81
CA ASN A 16 8.64 5.48 0.82
C ASN A 16 7.41 5.17 -0.04
N LEU A 17 6.23 5.47 0.52
CA LEU A 17 4.98 5.37 -0.21
C LEU A 17 4.77 6.61 -1.08
N ILE A 18 4.57 6.39 -2.38
CA ILE A 18 4.41 7.42 -3.40
C ILE A 18 2.96 7.43 -3.90
N GLN A 19 2.42 8.62 -4.10
CA GLN A 19 1.13 8.85 -4.73
C GLN A 19 1.34 9.50 -6.11
N PRO A 20 1.20 8.74 -7.21
CA PRO A 20 1.13 9.31 -8.55
C PRO A 20 -0.18 10.08 -8.74
N THR A 21 -0.10 11.32 -9.21
CA THR A 21 -1.25 12.18 -9.54
C THR A 21 -0.99 12.95 -10.85
N GLY A 22 -1.85 13.91 -11.19
CA GLY A 22 -1.63 14.86 -12.29
C GLY A 22 -2.29 14.48 -13.62
N THR A 23 -2.33 13.19 -13.98
CA THR A 23 -2.91 12.72 -15.26
C THR A 23 -4.36 12.21 -15.11
N ARG A 24 -4.99 11.81 -16.24
CA ARG A 24 -6.35 11.22 -16.28
C ARG A 24 -6.34 9.78 -16.77
N PHE A 25 -7.31 8.99 -16.29
CA PHE A 25 -7.55 7.66 -16.84
C PHE A 25 -8.26 7.74 -18.20
N GLY A 26 -7.76 6.99 -19.19
CA GLY A 26 -8.41 6.81 -20.49
C GLY A 26 -7.65 7.46 -21.64
N PRO A 27 -8.36 7.84 -22.74
CA PRO A 27 -7.73 8.39 -23.94
C PRO A 27 -6.93 9.68 -23.74
N ASP A 28 -7.25 10.43 -22.67
CA ASP A 28 -6.56 11.67 -22.30
C ASP A 28 -5.38 11.43 -21.34
N PHE A 29 -4.91 10.18 -21.20
CA PHE A 29 -3.72 9.87 -20.40
C PHE A 29 -2.49 10.46 -21.07
N ASP A 30 -1.80 11.33 -20.35
CA ASP A 30 -0.48 11.84 -20.69
C ASP A 30 0.53 11.40 -19.60
N PRO A 31 1.57 10.61 -19.94
CA PRO A 31 2.59 10.22 -18.97
C PRO A 31 3.48 11.38 -18.51
N ASP A 32 3.62 12.45 -19.29
CA ASP A 32 4.44 13.61 -18.94
C ASP A 32 3.75 14.49 -17.87
N GLU A 33 2.45 14.30 -17.65
CA GLU A 33 1.67 14.96 -16.58
C GLU A 33 1.69 14.18 -15.25
N VAL A 34 2.39 13.05 -15.16
CA VAL A 34 2.42 12.23 -13.94
C VAL A 34 3.37 12.83 -12.91
N GLU A 35 2.80 13.27 -11.80
CA GLU A 35 3.54 13.80 -10.65
C GLU A 35 3.67 12.73 -9.57
N PHE A 36 4.90 12.44 -9.13
CA PHE A 36 5.19 11.46 -8.07
C PHE A 36 5.44 12.17 -6.75
N THR A 37 4.43 12.19 -5.87
CA THR A 37 4.54 12.84 -4.55
C THR A 37 4.79 11.80 -3.47
N HIS A 38 5.77 12.03 -2.60
CA HIS A 38 5.93 11.24 -1.38
C HIS A 38 4.72 11.46 -0.47
N TRP A 39 4.05 10.37 -0.11
CA TRP A 39 2.83 10.39 0.68
C TRP A 39 3.07 9.99 2.14
N GLY A 40 4.09 9.19 2.42
CA GLY A 40 4.43 8.75 3.78
C GLY A 40 4.91 7.30 3.81
N SER A 41 4.56 6.58 4.87
CA SER A 41 4.93 5.17 5.06
C SER A 41 3.73 4.29 5.37
N LEU A 42 3.88 2.98 5.13
CA LEU A 42 2.89 1.96 5.43
C LEU A 42 3.56 0.71 6.00
N VAL A 43 3.01 0.19 7.09
CA VAL A 43 3.40 -1.09 7.67
C VAL A 43 2.19 -2.01 7.65
N MET A 44 2.40 -3.26 7.26
CA MET A 44 1.38 -4.31 7.33
C MET A 44 1.98 -5.52 8.03
N ALA A 45 1.33 -5.99 9.09
CA ALA A 45 1.70 -7.22 9.78
C ALA A 45 0.60 -8.27 9.59
N PHE A 46 1.01 -9.51 9.34
CA PHE A 46 0.11 -10.65 9.32
C PHE A 46 0.17 -11.35 10.68
N ASP A 47 -0.97 -11.41 11.36
CA ASP A 47 -1.11 -12.07 12.66
C ASP A 47 -1.27 -13.59 12.47
N ASP A 48 -2.02 -13.97 11.43
CA ASP A 48 -2.22 -15.35 11.02
C ASP A 48 -2.59 -15.44 9.51
N ASP A 49 -3.00 -16.63 9.06
CA ASP A 49 -3.40 -16.89 7.67
C ASP A 49 -4.60 -16.06 7.18
N LEU A 50 -5.37 -15.47 8.08
CA LEU A 50 -6.64 -14.81 7.80
C LEU A 50 -6.68 -13.37 8.31
N ASN A 51 -5.89 -13.03 9.32
CA ASN A 51 -5.95 -11.75 10.00
C ASN A 51 -4.61 -11.03 9.92
N GLY A 52 -4.68 -9.71 9.93
CA GLY A 52 -3.51 -8.86 10.04
C GLY A 52 -3.90 -7.45 10.44
N HIS A 53 -2.91 -6.57 10.37
CA HIS A 53 -3.06 -5.20 10.79
C HIS A 53 -2.23 -4.28 9.89
N ILE A 54 -2.77 -3.10 9.60
CA ILE A 54 -2.13 -2.06 8.79
C ILE A 54 -2.00 -0.79 9.63
N TRP A 55 -0.82 -0.19 9.56
CA TRP A 55 -0.55 1.15 10.03
C TRP A 55 -0.05 2.00 8.88
N TYR A 56 -0.43 3.26 8.84
CA TYR A 56 0.22 4.23 7.95
C TYR A 56 0.44 5.55 8.67
N ASP A 57 1.44 6.28 8.20
CA ASP A 57 1.70 7.65 8.60
C ASP A 57 1.89 8.48 7.34
N SER A 58 0.99 9.44 7.10
CA SER A 58 1.07 10.33 5.95
C SER A 58 1.74 11.64 6.32
N VAL A 59 2.61 12.12 5.43
CA VAL A 59 3.15 13.49 5.50
C VAL A 59 2.12 14.53 5.07
N ASN A 60 1.02 14.11 4.45
CA ASN A 60 -0.07 14.98 4.05
C ASN A 60 -1.04 15.18 5.22
N GLU A 61 -1.17 16.43 5.65
CA GLU A 61 -1.98 16.84 6.82
C GLU A 61 -3.48 16.50 6.68
N ASP A 62 -3.99 16.39 5.46
CA ASP A 62 -5.40 16.02 5.21
C ASP A 62 -5.67 14.54 5.54
N TYR A 63 -4.63 13.70 5.58
CA TYR A 63 -4.73 12.26 5.83
C TYR A 63 -4.27 11.88 7.24
N GLY A 64 -3.15 12.45 7.73
CA GLY A 64 -2.58 12.10 9.04
C GLY A 64 -2.13 10.63 9.12
N SER A 65 -2.38 9.98 10.24
CA SER A 65 -2.00 8.58 10.49
C SER A 65 -3.22 7.69 10.74
N GLY A 66 -3.12 6.41 10.40
CA GLY A 66 -4.21 5.45 10.51
C GLY A 66 -3.77 4.06 10.95
N ASP A 67 -4.70 3.33 11.56
CA ASP A 67 -4.51 2.02 12.17
C ASP A 67 -5.77 1.18 11.91
N TYR A 68 -5.62 0.03 11.26
CA TYR A 68 -6.74 -0.80 10.84
C TYR A 68 -6.40 -2.29 10.92
N SER A 69 -7.27 -3.06 11.55
CA SER A 69 -7.25 -4.51 11.42
C SER A 69 -7.84 -4.92 10.05
N ILE A 70 -7.25 -5.94 9.43
CA ILE A 70 -7.64 -6.47 8.12
C ILE A 70 -7.91 -7.97 8.20
N GLU A 71 -8.82 -8.43 7.33
CA GLU A 71 -9.12 -9.85 7.15
C GLU A 71 -9.00 -10.26 5.68
N ARG A 72 -8.53 -11.49 5.43
CA ARG A 72 -8.36 -12.04 4.08
C ARG A 72 -9.72 -12.43 3.49
N LEU A 73 -10.17 -11.65 2.49
CA LEU A 73 -11.47 -11.87 1.83
C LEU A 73 -11.49 -13.03 0.83
N ALA A 74 -10.36 -13.35 0.19
CA ALA A 74 -10.32 -14.39 -0.83
C ALA A 74 -9.02 -15.20 -0.76
N ARG A 75 -9.16 -16.51 -0.99
CA ARG A 75 -8.05 -17.45 -1.21
C ARG A 75 -8.15 -17.94 -2.66
N PRO A 76 -7.26 -17.53 -3.58
CA PRO A 76 -7.23 -18.09 -4.92
C PRO A 76 -7.00 -19.61 -4.81
N MET A 77 -7.94 -20.42 -5.30
CA MET A 77 -7.92 -21.88 -5.15
C MET A 77 -6.73 -22.59 -5.83
N LEU A 78 -5.87 -21.86 -6.55
CA LEU A 78 -4.72 -22.39 -7.31
C LEU A 78 -3.36 -21.93 -6.76
N ALA A 79 -3.33 -21.15 -5.68
CA ALA A 79 -2.08 -20.78 -5.02
C ALA A 79 -1.85 -21.74 -3.84
N GLU A 80 -1.42 -22.95 -4.14
CA GLU A 80 -0.85 -23.84 -3.13
C GLU A 80 0.56 -23.31 -2.82
N CYS A 81 0.81 -22.88 -1.58
CA CYS A 81 2.19 -22.68 -1.10
C CYS A 81 2.71 -24.06 -0.66
N GLU A 82 3.78 -24.52 -1.30
CA GLU A 82 4.63 -25.60 -0.78
C GLU A 82 5.61 -25.06 0.26
#